data_AF-A0AAE6XRE1-F1
#
_entry.id   AF-A0AAE6XRE1-F1
#
_cell.length_a   1.000
_cell.length_b   1.000
_cell.length_c   1.000
_cell.angle_alpha   90.00
_cell.angle_beta   90.00
_cell.angle_gamma   90.00
#
_symmetry.space_group_name_H-M   'P 1'
#
loop_
_entity.id
_entity.type
_entity.pdbx_description
1 polymer ?
#
loop_
_entity_poly.entity_id
_entity_poly.type
_entity_poly.pdbx_seq_one_letter_code
_entity_poly.pdbx_strand_id
1 'polypeptide(L)'
;MTAADAPRPPEDDSRPALALRWPSVMTRDGDPEAAVVDVVNVGAARWIPRDGDAFLAFGAFTEPHAPVPRIAFAFAGGPRGAVALDPGDRTRVRVAIPDGDWAELRPGPHDLHAALVGPHARRPDPLRVSVTAEAVARRRAATAATRGGPPTEEDLRRSYDARIAWLRTLVAAADAREPLVAELAGVASREDAVGRIRTLLDLDSEHAQLLLHTQLQDLTPYAAQGTRREIADAVLRRDALPPASDPD
;
A
#
# COMPACT_ATOMS: atom_id res chain seq x y z
N MET A 1 -42.83 8.58 16.48
CA MET A 1 -42.38 7.67 17.55
C MET A 1 -40.90 7.47 17.37
N THR A 2 -40.10 8.29 18.06
CA THR A 2 -38.64 8.38 17.95
C THR A 2 -38.02 7.32 18.85
N ALA A 3 -37.47 6.26 18.28
CA ALA A 3 -36.54 5.39 18.99
C ALA A 3 -35.17 6.07 18.96
N ALA A 4 -34.72 6.50 20.14
CA ALA A 4 -33.41 7.08 20.34
C ALA A 4 -32.34 6.05 19.94
N ASP A 5 -31.46 6.48 19.02
CA ASP A 5 -30.25 5.76 18.65
C ASP A 5 -29.36 5.67 19.89
N ALA A 6 -29.28 4.50 20.49
CA ALA A 6 -28.38 4.27 21.60
C ALA A 6 -26.94 4.40 21.08
N PRO A 7 -26.07 5.22 21.70
CA PRO A 7 -24.69 5.33 21.26
C PRO A 7 -24.04 3.95 21.38
N ARG A 8 -23.62 3.40 20.24
CA ARG A 8 -22.78 2.21 20.16
C ARG A 8 -21.57 2.47 21.08
N PRO A 9 -21.28 1.60 22.07
CA PRO A 9 -20.12 1.81 22.92
C PRO A 9 -18.88 1.80 22.03
N PRO A 10 -17.86 2.64 22.31
CA PRO A 10 -16.61 2.61 21.58
C PRO A 10 -16.08 1.18 21.67
N GLU A 11 -15.95 0.50 20.52
CA GLU A 11 -15.20 -0.75 20.51
C GLU A 11 -13.83 -0.44 21.11
N ASP A 12 -13.50 -1.24 22.10
CA ASP A 12 -12.41 -1.05 23.03
C ASP A 12 -11.07 -0.90 22.28
N ASP A 13 -10.70 0.34 21.94
CA ASP A 13 -9.37 0.75 21.47
C ASP A 13 -8.41 0.82 22.67
N SER A 14 -8.60 -0.09 23.64
CA SER A 14 -7.76 -0.33 24.82
C SER A 14 -6.50 -1.11 24.48
N ARG A 15 -6.23 -1.36 23.19
CA ARG A 15 -4.96 -1.97 22.79
C ARG A 15 -3.83 -1.04 23.23
N PRO A 16 -2.79 -1.57 23.91
CA PRO A 16 -1.64 -0.78 24.28
C PRO A 16 -1.08 -0.06 23.04
N ALA A 17 -0.91 1.26 23.14
CA ALA A 17 -0.45 2.06 22.03
C ALA A 17 0.93 1.58 21.57
N LEU A 18 1.05 1.20 20.30
CA LEU A 18 2.34 0.95 19.67
C LEU A 18 2.89 2.25 19.09
N ALA A 19 4.20 2.40 19.11
CA ALA A 19 4.90 3.48 18.44
C ALA A 19 6.06 2.94 17.63
N LEU A 20 6.22 3.47 16.43
CA LEU A 20 7.39 3.25 15.60
C LEU A 20 8.48 4.23 16.01
N ARG A 21 9.72 3.75 16.11
CA ARG A 21 10.89 4.59 16.39
C ARG A 21 12.07 4.17 15.51
N TRP A 22 12.76 5.16 14.95
CA TRP A 22 14.02 4.91 14.27
C TRP A 22 15.08 4.50 15.30
N PRO A 23 15.70 3.33 15.17
CA PRO A 23 16.75 2.92 16.09
C PRO A 23 18.01 3.77 15.86
N SER A 24 18.87 3.87 16.87
CA SER A 24 20.09 4.67 16.81
C SER A 24 21.04 4.30 15.67
N VAL A 25 21.02 3.02 15.25
CA VAL A 25 21.76 2.55 14.07
C VAL A 25 21.29 3.23 12.78
N MET A 26 20.00 3.55 12.67
CA MET A 26 19.46 4.27 11.53
C MET A 26 19.72 5.78 11.61
N THR A 27 19.67 6.37 12.80
CA THR A 27 19.79 7.83 12.96
C THR A 27 21.22 8.37 12.90
N ARG A 28 22.25 7.52 13.01
CA ARG A 28 23.66 7.94 12.98
C ARG A 28 24.29 7.74 11.61
N ASP A 29 24.24 6.51 11.09
CA ASP A 29 24.87 6.10 9.82
C ASP A 29 24.04 5.01 9.13
N GLY A 30 22.72 5.11 9.20
CA GLY A 30 21.81 4.08 8.70
C GLY A 30 21.93 3.86 7.20
N ASP A 31 22.07 2.61 6.79
CA ASP A 31 21.97 2.23 5.38
C ASP A 31 20.49 2.27 4.93
N PRO A 32 20.11 3.16 4.01
CA PRO A 32 18.74 3.23 3.50
C PRO A 32 18.32 1.94 2.75
N GLU A 33 19.25 1.14 2.23
CA GLU A 33 18.94 -0.14 1.57
C GLU A 33 18.53 -1.25 2.56
N ALA A 34 18.95 -1.11 3.82
CA ALA A 34 18.73 -2.03 4.92
C ALA A 34 17.89 -1.40 6.06
N ALA A 35 16.99 -0.48 5.71
CA ALA A 35 16.17 0.26 6.66
C ALA A 35 15.41 -0.66 7.64
N VAL A 36 15.44 -0.28 8.92
CA VAL A 36 14.77 -0.96 10.02
C VAL A 36 14.09 0.05 10.94
N VAL A 37 12.99 -0.37 11.57
CA VAL A 37 12.27 0.44 12.57
C VAL A 37 11.99 -0.43 13.80
N ASP A 38 12.05 0.18 14.98
CA ASP A 38 11.65 -0.48 16.23
C ASP A 38 10.14 -0.27 16.41
N VAL A 39 9.38 -1.35 16.58
CA VAL A 39 7.99 -1.33 17.06
C VAL A 39 8.04 -1.42 18.58
N VAL A 40 7.58 -0.37 19.26
CA VAL A 40 7.68 -0.23 20.72
C VAL A 40 6.29 -0.22 21.33
N ASN A 41 6.07 -1.02 22.37
CA ASN A 41 4.87 -0.87 23.19
C ASN A 41 5.04 0.33 24.14
N VAL A 42 4.29 1.40 23.90
CA VAL A 42 4.29 2.61 24.74
C VAL A 42 3.06 2.68 25.63
N GLY A 43 2.18 1.67 25.59
CA GLY A 43 1.04 1.54 26.49
C GLY A 43 1.45 1.00 27.87
N ALA A 44 0.52 1.11 28.83
CA ALA A 44 0.74 0.67 30.21
C ALA A 44 0.56 -0.85 30.42
N ALA A 45 0.01 -1.58 29.43
CA ALA A 45 -0.25 -3.02 29.49
C ALA A 45 0.49 -3.78 28.39
N ARG A 46 0.70 -5.08 28.59
CA ARG A 46 1.32 -5.98 27.60
C ARG A 46 0.50 -5.99 26.31
N TRP A 47 1.16 -5.77 25.19
CA TRP A 47 0.56 -5.91 23.86
C TRP A 47 0.61 -7.37 23.45
N ILE A 48 -0.54 -7.95 23.10
CA ILE A 48 -0.67 -9.37 22.71
C ILE A 48 -1.20 -9.42 21.27
N PRO A 49 -0.49 -10.09 20.34
CA PRO A 49 -0.95 -10.31 18.97
C PRO A 49 -2.31 -11.03 18.95
N ARG A 50 -3.19 -10.61 18.04
CA ARG A 50 -4.38 -11.40 17.66
C ARG A 50 -4.10 -12.18 16.38
N ASP A 51 -4.95 -13.15 16.07
CA ASP A 51 -4.86 -13.90 14.82
C ASP A 51 -4.87 -12.96 13.62
N GLY A 52 -3.86 -13.08 12.76
CA GLY A 52 -3.64 -12.21 11.59
C GLY A 52 -2.83 -10.95 11.86
N ASP A 53 -2.52 -10.60 13.12
CA ASP A 53 -1.61 -9.49 13.41
C ASP A 53 -0.18 -9.83 12.94
N ALA A 54 0.40 -8.93 12.15
CA ALA A 54 1.76 -9.04 11.66
C ALA A 54 2.47 -7.69 11.83
N PHE A 55 3.77 -7.72 12.13
CA PHE A 55 4.58 -6.52 12.15
C PHE A 55 5.26 -6.32 10.79
N LEU A 56 4.53 -5.73 9.85
CA LEU A 56 4.98 -5.43 8.50
C LEU A 56 5.18 -3.94 8.35
N ALA A 57 6.44 -3.49 8.30
CA ALA A 57 6.76 -2.09 8.09
C ALA A 57 7.05 -1.84 6.61
N PHE A 58 6.41 -0.81 6.06
CA PHE A 58 6.65 -0.32 4.71
C PHE A 58 7.13 1.12 4.76
N GLY A 59 7.98 1.48 3.80
CA GLY A 59 8.54 2.82 3.71
C GLY A 59 8.47 3.39 2.32
N ALA A 60 8.60 4.71 2.27
CA ALA A 60 8.66 5.49 1.04
C ALA A 60 9.64 6.64 1.22
N PHE A 61 10.26 7.05 0.12
CA PHE A 61 11.12 8.23 0.08
C PHE A 61 10.33 9.44 -0.40
N THR A 62 10.65 10.60 0.17
CA THR A 62 10.25 11.89 -0.40
C THR A 62 11.43 12.83 -0.47
N GLU A 63 11.29 13.89 -1.27
CA GLU A 63 12.16 15.05 -1.12
C GLU A 63 12.08 15.59 0.32
N PRO A 64 13.17 16.17 0.84
CA PRO A 64 13.19 16.88 2.11
C PRO A 64 11.98 17.80 2.29
N HIS A 65 11.24 17.63 3.39
CA HIS A 65 10.09 18.46 3.78
C HIS A 65 8.87 18.40 2.84
N ALA A 66 8.86 17.48 1.88
CA ALA A 66 7.67 17.22 1.08
C ALA A 66 6.55 16.61 1.96
N PRO A 67 5.27 16.71 1.53
CA PRO A 67 4.16 16.10 2.25
C PRO A 67 4.35 14.60 2.46
N VAL A 68 3.78 14.07 3.56
CA VAL A 68 3.83 12.64 3.88
C VAL A 68 3.26 11.83 2.71
N PRO A 69 4.00 10.86 2.17
CA PRO A 69 3.59 10.13 0.98
C PRO A 69 2.47 9.14 1.31
N ARG A 70 1.69 8.76 0.28
CA ARG A 70 0.90 7.53 0.34
C ARG A 70 1.86 6.36 0.16
N ILE A 71 2.02 5.53 1.19
CA ILE A 71 2.88 4.34 1.12
C ILE A 71 2.06 3.20 0.51
N ALA A 72 2.37 2.84 -0.74
CA ALA A 72 1.75 1.70 -1.40
C ALA A 72 2.38 0.38 -0.89
N PHE A 73 1.54 -0.63 -0.68
CA PHE A 73 1.98 -1.96 -0.31
C PHE A 73 1.11 -3.02 -0.99
N ALA A 74 1.71 -4.16 -1.31
CA ALA A 74 1.02 -5.38 -1.72
C ALA A 74 1.49 -6.52 -0.81
N PHE A 75 0.56 -7.31 -0.31
CA PHE A 75 0.86 -8.44 0.57
C PHE A 75 0.67 -9.75 -0.19
N ALA A 76 1.77 -10.47 -0.43
CA ALA A 76 1.77 -11.78 -1.10
C ALA A 76 1.95 -12.96 -0.12
N GLY A 77 1.73 -12.74 1.19
CA GLY A 77 2.06 -13.72 2.22
C GLY A 77 3.55 -13.71 2.60
N GLY A 78 3.86 -13.87 3.89
CA GLY A 78 5.23 -13.90 4.39
C GLY A 78 5.33 -14.07 5.92
N PRO A 79 6.39 -14.70 6.44
CA PRO A 79 6.41 -15.24 7.79
C PRO A 79 6.98 -14.24 8.80
N ARG A 80 6.19 -13.28 9.29
CA ARG A 80 6.42 -12.66 10.61
C ARG A 80 5.09 -12.25 11.24
N GLY A 81 4.45 -13.21 11.91
CA GLY A 81 3.40 -12.90 12.88
C GLY A 81 3.92 -11.92 13.92
N ALA A 82 3.06 -11.04 14.40
CA ALA A 82 3.45 -10.10 15.44
C ALA A 82 3.83 -10.86 16.72
N VAL A 83 4.68 -10.26 17.55
CA VAL A 83 5.11 -10.83 18.82
C VAL A 83 4.55 -10.02 19.98
N ALA A 84 4.30 -10.67 21.11
CA ALA A 84 3.90 -9.96 22.32
C ALA A 84 5.03 -9.04 22.80
N LEU A 85 4.65 -7.86 23.30
CA LEU A 85 5.58 -6.85 23.80
C LEU A 85 5.10 -6.37 25.16
N ASP A 86 5.92 -6.50 26.20
CA ASP A 86 5.63 -5.87 27.49
C ASP A 86 5.78 -4.33 27.39
N PRO A 87 5.22 -3.54 28.32
CA PRO A 87 5.40 -2.09 28.33
C PRO A 87 6.88 -1.69 28.28
N GLY A 88 7.25 -0.88 27.28
CA GLY A 88 8.63 -0.47 27.04
C GLY A 88 9.46 -1.43 26.19
N ASP A 89 9.00 -2.66 25.96
CA ASP A 89 9.65 -3.59 25.05
C ASP A 89 9.54 -3.12 23.61
N ARG A 90 10.49 -3.62 22.82
CA ARG A 90 10.54 -3.37 21.39
C ARG A 90 10.93 -4.62 20.61
N THR A 91 10.42 -4.70 19.40
CA THR A 91 10.94 -5.59 18.38
C THR A 91 11.38 -4.79 17.17
N ARG A 92 12.40 -5.27 16.47
CA ARG A 92 12.92 -4.62 15.29
C ARG A 92 12.37 -5.29 14.05
N VAL A 93 11.84 -4.49 13.14
CA VAL A 93 11.32 -4.96 11.86
C VAL A 93 12.00 -4.25 10.70
N ARG A 94 12.19 -4.99 9.61
CA ARG A 94 12.71 -4.43 8.37
C ARG A 94 11.62 -3.57 7.72
N VAL A 95 12.01 -2.40 7.23
CA VAL A 95 11.16 -1.54 6.42
C VAL A 95 11.29 -1.99 4.96
N ALA A 96 10.21 -2.52 4.41
CA ALA A 96 10.13 -2.85 2.99
C ALA A 96 9.86 -1.57 2.19
N ILE A 97 10.73 -1.26 1.24
CA ILE A 97 10.57 -0.12 0.33
C ILE A 97 10.26 -0.72 -1.04
N PRO A 98 9.13 -0.37 -1.68
CA PRO A 98 8.78 -0.88 -3.00
C PRO A 98 9.87 -0.62 -4.03
N ASP A 99 10.08 -1.54 -4.96
CA ASP A 99 11.06 -1.37 -6.04
C ASP A 99 10.78 -0.14 -6.91
N GLY A 100 9.50 0.23 -7.06
CA GLY A 100 9.09 1.44 -7.80
C GLY A 100 9.65 2.72 -7.19
N ASP A 101 9.62 2.83 -5.86
CA ASP A 101 10.18 3.98 -5.14
C ASP A 101 11.71 4.09 -5.35
N TRP A 102 12.41 2.96 -5.44
CA TRP A 102 13.84 2.94 -5.79
C TRP A 102 14.12 3.29 -7.25
N ALA A 103 13.22 2.92 -8.17
CA ALA A 103 13.39 3.18 -9.59
C ALA A 103 13.37 4.68 -9.89
N GLU A 104 12.50 5.45 -9.24
CA GLU A 104 12.34 6.89 -9.47
C GLU A 104 13.32 7.75 -8.65
N LEU A 105 14.00 7.16 -7.68
CA LEU A 105 14.87 7.86 -6.74
C LEU A 105 16.10 8.49 -7.42
N ARG A 106 16.43 9.71 -6.98
CA ARG A 106 17.67 10.40 -7.36
C ARG A 106 18.69 10.30 -6.22
N PRO A 107 20.00 10.35 -6.50
CA PRO A 107 21.00 10.46 -5.44
C PRO A 107 20.85 11.79 -4.69
N GLY A 108 21.04 11.78 -3.37
CA GLY A 108 20.97 12.97 -2.52
C GLY A 108 20.17 12.78 -1.22
N PRO A 109 19.92 13.87 -0.48
CA PRO A 109 19.17 13.83 0.76
C PRO A 109 17.68 13.54 0.50
N HIS A 110 17.11 12.61 1.25
CA HIS A 110 15.69 12.24 1.20
C HIS A 110 15.13 12.08 2.61
N ASP A 111 13.82 12.26 2.76
CA ASP A 111 13.10 11.87 3.96
C ASP A 111 12.55 10.45 3.77
N LEU A 112 12.96 9.53 4.63
CA LEU A 112 12.45 8.17 4.69
C LEU A 112 11.29 8.10 5.68
N HIS A 113 10.12 7.73 5.17
CA HIS A 113 8.92 7.51 5.95
C HIS A 113 8.73 6.02 6.23
N ALA A 114 8.10 5.70 7.36
CA ALA A 114 7.71 4.32 7.67
C ALA A 114 6.30 4.26 8.27
N ALA A 115 5.57 3.22 7.91
CA ALA A 115 4.28 2.87 8.48
C ALA A 115 4.19 1.37 8.73
N LEU A 116 3.43 0.99 9.76
CA LEU A 116 3.09 -0.38 10.07
C LEU A 116 1.76 -0.72 9.39
N VAL A 117 1.71 -1.84 8.68
CA VAL A 117 0.46 -2.40 8.14
C VAL A 117 -0.11 -3.38 9.17
N GLY A 118 -1.41 -3.26 9.47
CA GLY A 118 -2.08 -4.04 10.50
C GLY A 118 -2.32 -3.21 11.76
N PRO A 119 -1.68 -3.52 12.90
CA PRO A 119 -1.97 -2.84 14.15
C PRO A 119 -1.63 -1.34 14.06
N HIS A 120 -2.53 -0.51 14.56
CA HIS A 120 -2.29 0.93 14.64
C HIS A 120 -1.07 1.23 15.51
N ALA A 121 -0.08 1.86 14.90
CA ALA A 121 1.10 2.37 15.57
C ALA A 121 1.30 3.83 15.20
N ARG A 122 1.68 4.65 16.18
CA ARG A 122 2.10 6.02 15.90
C ARG A 122 3.35 5.98 15.00
N ARG A 123 3.27 6.65 13.86
CA ARG A 123 4.41 6.76 12.91
C ARG A 123 5.56 7.55 13.54
N PRO A 124 6.82 7.23 13.21
CA PRO A 124 7.92 8.07 13.63
C PRO A 124 7.93 9.35 12.77
N ASP A 125 8.62 10.38 13.24
CA ASP A 125 8.97 11.49 12.36
C ASP A 125 9.85 10.97 11.21
N PRO A 126 9.83 11.61 10.02
CA PRO A 126 10.62 11.16 8.89
C PRO A 126 12.12 11.14 9.21
N LEU A 127 12.82 10.09 8.76
CA LEU A 127 14.26 9.99 8.93
C LEU A 127 14.97 10.61 7.74
N ARG A 128 15.76 11.66 7.98
CA ARG A 128 16.65 12.21 6.94
C ARG A 128 17.75 11.20 6.65
N VAL A 129 17.86 10.77 5.39
CA VAL A 129 18.90 9.86 4.90
C VAL A 129 19.57 10.42 3.66
N SER A 130 20.81 9.98 3.40
CA SER A 130 21.50 10.27 2.14
C SER A 130 21.50 9.03 1.26
N VAL A 131 20.93 9.15 0.07
CA VAL A 131 20.88 8.08 -0.90
C VAL A 131 22.02 8.28 -1.89
N THR A 132 22.92 7.30 -2.01
CA THR A 132 24.05 7.38 -2.94
C THR A 132 23.66 6.92 -4.34
N ALA A 133 24.41 7.38 -5.35
CA ALA A 133 24.23 6.91 -6.72
C ALA A 133 24.46 5.40 -6.86
N GLU A 134 25.43 4.87 -6.09
CA GLU A 134 25.71 3.44 -6.04
C GLU A 134 24.54 2.63 -5.47
N ALA A 135 23.89 3.12 -4.40
CA ALA A 135 22.73 2.46 -3.81
C ALA A 135 21.56 2.38 -4.79
N VAL A 136 21.27 3.49 -5.48
CA VAL A 136 20.25 3.53 -6.54
C VAL A 136 20.59 2.56 -7.67
N ALA A 137 21.85 2.55 -8.13
CA ALA A 137 22.30 1.66 -9.19
C ALA A 137 22.19 0.17 -8.79
N ARG A 138 22.64 -0.19 -7.57
CA ARG A 138 22.52 -1.55 -7.03
C ARG A 138 21.07 -2.00 -6.95
N ARG A 139 20.17 -1.16 -6.44
CA ARG A 139 18.75 -1.50 -6.32
C ARG A 139 18.08 -1.66 -7.68
N ARG A 140 18.33 -0.76 -8.64
CA ARG A 140 17.84 -0.91 -10.02
C ARG A 140 18.34 -2.20 -10.67
N ALA A 141 19.62 -2.53 -10.49
CA ALA A 141 20.20 -3.77 -11.01
C ALA A 141 19.59 -5.02 -10.35
N ALA A 142 19.38 -5.01 -9.03
CA ALA A 142 18.76 -6.11 -8.30
C ALA A 142 17.30 -6.33 -8.72
N THR A 143 16.52 -5.26 -8.88
CA THR A 143 15.15 -5.33 -9.40
C THR A 143 15.12 -5.88 -10.83
N ALA A 144 16.02 -5.43 -11.69
CA ALA A 144 16.13 -5.95 -13.07
C ALA A 144 16.52 -7.44 -13.10
N ALA A 145 17.45 -7.87 -12.25
CA ALA A 145 17.88 -9.28 -12.15
C ALA A 145 16.75 -10.19 -11.63
N THR A 146 15.92 -9.70 -10.70
CA THR A 146 14.79 -10.47 -10.15
C THR A 146 13.61 -10.57 -11.14
N ARG A 147 13.49 -9.60 -12.07
CA ARG A 147 12.41 -9.53 -13.07
C ARG A 147 12.77 -10.12 -14.45
N GLY A 148 13.98 -10.68 -14.62
CA GLY A 148 14.40 -11.31 -15.89
C GLY A 148 14.92 -10.34 -16.95
N GLY A 149 15.36 -9.14 -16.56
CA GLY A 149 15.82 -8.08 -17.46
C GLY A 149 15.06 -6.76 -17.26
N PRO A 150 15.50 -5.66 -17.90
CA PRO A 150 14.67 -4.46 -17.98
C PRO A 150 13.36 -4.82 -18.73
N PRO A 151 12.19 -4.33 -18.26
CA PRO A 151 10.92 -4.60 -18.93
C PRO A 151 11.01 -4.14 -20.38
N THR A 152 10.59 -5.00 -21.30
CA THR A 152 10.49 -4.62 -22.71
C THR A 152 9.45 -3.52 -22.88
N GLU A 153 9.49 -2.80 -23.99
CA GLU A 153 8.44 -1.82 -24.32
C GLU A 153 7.05 -2.48 -24.37
N GLU A 154 6.99 -3.75 -24.79
CA GLU A 154 5.78 -4.56 -24.75
C GLU A 154 5.31 -4.84 -23.32
N ASP A 155 6.23 -5.19 -22.40
CA ASP A 155 5.89 -5.39 -20.98
C ASP A 155 5.40 -4.10 -20.33
N LEU A 156 6.03 -2.96 -20.64
CA LEU A 156 5.59 -1.65 -20.17
C LEU A 156 4.21 -1.31 -20.70
N ARG A 157 3.96 -1.54 -22.00
CA ARG A 157 2.64 -1.34 -22.62
C ARG A 157 1.58 -2.22 -21.96
N ARG A 158 1.85 -3.52 -21.79
CA ARG A 158 0.97 -4.47 -21.11
C ARG A 158 0.68 -4.05 -19.67
N SER A 159 1.69 -3.56 -18.95
CA SER A 159 1.53 -3.03 -17.59
C SER A 159 0.64 -1.78 -17.55
N TYR A 160 0.80 -0.85 -18.51
CA TYR A 160 -0.08 0.31 -18.60
C TYR A 160 -1.51 -0.08 -18.96
N ASP A 161 -1.70 -1.02 -19.90
CA ASP A 161 -3.03 -1.51 -20.26
C ASP A 161 -3.74 -2.17 -19.08
N ALA A 162 -3.05 -3.01 -18.31
CA ALA A 162 -3.58 -3.61 -17.09
C ALA A 162 -3.95 -2.54 -16.04
N ARG A 163 -3.10 -1.53 -15.84
CA ARG A 163 -3.39 -0.42 -14.92
C ARG A 163 -4.60 0.40 -15.39
N ILE A 164 -4.67 0.73 -16.67
CA ILE A 164 -5.78 1.48 -17.27
C ILE A 164 -7.08 0.70 -17.09
N ALA A 165 -7.06 -0.62 -17.34
CA ALA A 165 -8.23 -1.48 -17.14
C ALA A 165 -8.70 -1.43 -15.67
N TRP A 166 -7.79 -1.61 -14.71
CA TRP A 166 -8.14 -1.55 -13.29
C TRP A 166 -8.69 -0.20 -12.85
N LEU A 167 -8.05 0.91 -13.25
CA LEU A 167 -8.52 2.24 -12.90
C LEU A 167 -9.91 2.51 -13.50
N ARG A 168 -10.20 2.00 -14.70
CA ARG A 168 -11.54 2.07 -15.31
C ARG A 168 -12.56 1.27 -14.50
N THR A 169 -12.20 0.09 -14.00
CA THR A 169 -13.05 -0.69 -13.08
C THR A 169 -13.39 0.11 -11.83
N LEU A 170 -12.42 0.79 -11.20
CA LEU A 170 -12.67 1.62 -10.03
C LEU A 170 -13.63 2.78 -10.33
N VAL A 171 -13.48 3.43 -11.48
CA VAL A 171 -14.41 4.48 -11.92
C VAL A 171 -15.82 3.92 -12.14
N ALA A 172 -15.95 2.79 -12.85
CA ALA A 172 -17.24 2.15 -13.07
C ALA A 172 -17.92 1.74 -11.76
N ALA A 173 -17.16 1.19 -10.81
CA ALA A 173 -17.65 0.83 -9.49
C ALA A 173 -18.08 2.05 -8.67
N ALA A 174 -17.34 3.17 -8.74
CA ALA A 174 -17.70 4.41 -8.08
C ALA A 174 -18.97 5.04 -8.67
N ASP A 175 -19.12 4.98 -10.01
CA ASP A 175 -20.31 5.46 -10.71
C ASP A 175 -21.53 4.57 -10.40
N ALA A 176 -21.31 3.28 -10.18
CA ALA A 176 -22.31 2.29 -9.76
C ALA A 176 -22.36 2.07 -8.23
N ARG A 177 -21.88 3.02 -7.41
CA ARG A 177 -21.73 2.81 -5.95
C ARG A 177 -23.02 2.36 -5.26
N GLU A 178 -24.13 3.02 -5.57
CA GLU A 178 -25.43 2.73 -4.95
C GLU A 178 -25.93 1.31 -5.25
N PRO A 179 -26.03 0.87 -6.52
CA PRO A 179 -26.40 -0.51 -6.82
C PRO A 179 -25.38 -1.52 -6.32
N LEU A 180 -24.08 -1.19 -6.33
CA LEU A 180 -23.03 -2.06 -5.81
C LEU A 180 -23.20 -2.33 -4.31
N VAL A 181 -23.44 -1.30 -3.50
CA VAL A 181 -23.71 -1.46 -2.06
C VAL A 181 -25.01 -2.23 -1.84
N ALA A 182 -26.05 -1.96 -2.63
CA ALA A 182 -27.33 -2.66 -2.53
C ALA A 182 -27.21 -4.17 -2.81
N GLU A 183 -26.49 -4.56 -3.86
CA GLU A 183 -26.24 -5.97 -4.18
C GLU A 183 -25.43 -6.68 -3.08
N LEU A 184 -24.53 -5.97 -2.40
CA LEU A 184 -23.66 -6.54 -1.37
C LEU A 184 -24.29 -6.58 0.04
N ALA A 185 -25.31 -5.75 0.31
CA ALA A 185 -25.86 -5.55 1.66
C ALA A 185 -26.48 -6.80 2.30
N GLY A 186 -26.83 -7.82 1.51
CA GLY A 186 -27.48 -9.06 1.97
C GLY A 186 -26.71 -10.34 1.66
N VAL A 187 -25.45 -10.24 1.25
CA VAL A 187 -24.70 -11.40 0.76
C VAL A 187 -24.19 -12.26 1.92
N ALA A 188 -24.43 -13.57 1.84
CA ALA A 188 -24.08 -14.54 2.88
C ALA A 188 -22.65 -15.10 2.77
N SER A 189 -21.99 -14.95 1.60
CA SER A 189 -20.66 -15.51 1.36
C SER A 189 -19.79 -14.62 0.45
N ARG A 190 -18.47 -14.80 0.56
CA ARG A 190 -17.51 -14.10 -0.31
C ARG A 190 -17.67 -14.50 -1.78
N GLU A 191 -17.96 -15.77 -2.05
CA GLU A 191 -18.16 -16.27 -3.40
C GLU A 191 -19.37 -15.63 -4.07
N ASP A 192 -20.48 -15.53 -3.34
CA ASP A 192 -21.68 -14.84 -3.79
C ASP A 192 -21.40 -13.35 -4.04
N ALA A 193 -20.62 -12.70 -3.16
CA ALA A 193 -20.30 -11.27 -3.29
C ALA A 193 -19.51 -11.01 -4.57
N VAL A 194 -18.49 -11.83 -4.84
CA VAL A 194 -17.73 -11.80 -6.09
C VAL A 194 -18.66 -12.05 -7.28
N GLY A 195 -19.55 -13.04 -7.20
CA GLY A 195 -20.55 -13.32 -8.23
C GLY A 195 -21.42 -12.11 -8.56
N ARG A 196 -21.95 -11.42 -7.54
CA ARG A 196 -22.77 -10.20 -7.70
C ARG A 196 -21.99 -9.06 -8.35
N ILE A 197 -20.76 -8.83 -7.91
CA ILE A 197 -19.89 -7.79 -8.48
C ILE A 197 -19.62 -8.05 -9.96
N ARG A 198 -19.30 -9.30 -10.32
CA ARG A 198 -19.05 -9.70 -11.72
C ARG A 198 -20.25 -9.41 -12.60
N THR A 199 -21.44 -9.79 -12.16
CA THR A 199 -22.67 -9.57 -12.93
C THR A 199 -22.99 -8.09 -13.05
N LEU A 200 -22.84 -7.31 -11.97
CA LEU A 200 -23.21 -5.90 -11.96
C LEU A 200 -22.31 -5.05 -12.87
N LEU A 201 -21.00 -5.34 -12.89
CA LEU A 201 -20.00 -4.51 -13.54
C LEU A 201 -19.36 -5.16 -14.79
N ASP A 202 -19.84 -6.33 -15.21
CA ASP A 202 -19.30 -7.14 -16.29
C ASP A 202 -17.78 -7.38 -16.15
N LEU A 203 -17.38 -7.89 -14.97
CA LEU A 203 -15.99 -8.14 -14.63
C LEU A 203 -15.67 -9.64 -14.61
N ASP A 204 -14.40 -9.95 -14.88
CA ASP A 204 -13.86 -11.26 -14.55
C ASP A 204 -13.78 -11.48 -13.03
N SER A 205 -13.50 -12.72 -12.64
CA SER A 205 -13.44 -13.11 -11.23
C SER A 205 -12.29 -12.44 -10.47
N GLU A 206 -11.18 -12.13 -11.13
CA GLU A 206 -10.01 -11.55 -10.49
C GLU A 206 -10.26 -10.07 -10.14
N HIS A 207 -10.74 -9.29 -11.11
CA HIS A 207 -11.10 -7.88 -10.91
C HIS A 207 -12.25 -7.71 -9.91
N ALA A 208 -13.23 -8.61 -9.93
CA ALA A 208 -14.31 -8.59 -8.94
C ALA A 208 -13.83 -8.90 -7.52
N GLN A 209 -12.89 -9.85 -7.37
CA GLN A 209 -12.25 -10.13 -6.08
C GLN A 209 -11.43 -8.94 -5.58
N LEU A 210 -10.65 -8.29 -6.45
CA LEU A 210 -9.90 -7.10 -6.11
C LEU A 210 -10.83 -5.98 -5.66
N LEU A 211 -11.92 -5.75 -6.39
CA LEU A 211 -12.89 -4.71 -6.07
C LEU A 211 -13.58 -4.94 -4.73
N LEU A 212 -13.87 -6.19 -4.35
CA LEU A 212 -14.43 -6.52 -3.04
C LEU A 212 -13.52 -6.09 -1.88
N HIS A 213 -12.20 -6.02 -2.10
CA HIS A 213 -11.23 -5.57 -1.09
C HIS A 213 -10.92 -4.07 -1.14
N THR A 214 -11.50 -3.34 -2.10
CA THR A 214 -11.32 -1.89 -2.23
C THR A 214 -12.03 -1.15 -1.09
N GLN A 215 -11.41 -0.11 -0.56
CA GLN A 215 -12.01 0.69 0.52
C GLN A 215 -13.09 1.63 -0.03
N LEU A 216 -14.18 1.82 0.70
CA LEU A 216 -15.30 2.68 0.27
C LEU A 216 -14.88 4.12 -0.07
N GLN A 217 -13.85 4.65 0.61
CA GLN A 217 -13.31 5.98 0.33
C GLN A 217 -12.75 6.12 -1.09
N ASP A 218 -12.24 5.04 -1.67
CA ASP A 218 -11.71 5.00 -3.04
C ASP A 218 -12.83 4.98 -4.10
N LEU A 219 -14.07 4.69 -3.69
CA LEU A 219 -15.27 4.70 -4.54
C LEU A 219 -16.11 5.97 -4.39
N THR A 220 -15.57 7.00 -3.72
CA THR A 220 -16.25 8.30 -3.60
C THR A 220 -16.22 9.06 -4.93
N PRO A 221 -17.19 9.95 -5.19
CA PRO A 221 -17.15 10.79 -6.40
C PRO A 221 -15.87 11.62 -6.52
N TYR A 222 -15.33 12.07 -5.39
CA TYR A 222 -14.06 12.81 -5.34
C TYR A 222 -12.88 11.93 -5.76
N ALA A 223 -12.74 10.73 -5.17
CA ALA A 223 -11.70 9.78 -5.56
C ALA A 223 -11.81 9.39 -7.03
N ALA A 224 -13.03 9.13 -7.53
CA ALA A 224 -13.28 8.79 -8.92
C ALA A 224 -12.86 9.89 -9.91
N GLN A 225 -12.95 11.17 -9.55
CA GLN A 225 -12.40 12.25 -10.38
C GLN A 225 -10.87 12.21 -10.44
N GLY A 226 -10.21 11.91 -9.32
CA GLY A 226 -8.76 11.67 -9.27
C GLY A 226 -8.36 10.50 -10.17
N THR A 227 -9.06 9.37 -10.04
CA THR A 227 -8.84 8.16 -10.86
C THR A 227 -8.99 8.44 -12.35
N ARG A 228 -9.97 9.26 -12.78
CA ARG A 228 -10.14 9.65 -14.19
C ARG A 228 -8.93 10.41 -14.75
N ARG A 229 -8.32 11.29 -13.95
CA ARG A 229 -7.09 12.00 -14.36
C ARG A 229 -5.93 11.02 -14.48
N GLU A 230 -5.81 10.10 -13.54
CA GLU A 230 -4.77 9.06 -13.57
C GLU A 230 -4.90 8.14 -14.80
N ILE A 231 -6.13 7.81 -15.23
CA ILE A 231 -6.38 7.09 -16.49
C ILE A 231 -5.83 7.89 -17.68
N ALA A 232 -6.12 9.20 -17.75
CA ALA A 232 -5.65 10.04 -18.85
C ALA A 232 -4.11 10.08 -18.89
N ASP A 233 -3.47 10.24 -17.75
CA ASP A 233 -2.00 10.23 -17.64
C ASP A 233 -1.40 8.88 -18.03
N ALA A 234 -2.01 7.77 -17.60
CA ALA A 234 -1.56 6.42 -17.95
C ALA A 234 -1.70 6.13 -19.45
N VAL A 235 -2.80 6.57 -20.08
CA VAL A 235 -3.02 6.47 -21.53
C VAL A 235 -1.94 7.27 -22.28
N LEU A 236 -1.69 8.52 -21.88
CA LEU A 236 -0.64 9.35 -22.50
C LEU A 236 0.74 8.69 -22.43
N ARG A 237 1.10 8.10 -21.27
CA ARG A 237 2.38 7.41 -21.10
C ARG A 237 2.48 6.14 -21.95
N ARG A 238 1.39 5.37 -22.05
CA ARG A 238 1.34 4.18 -22.91
C ARG A 238 1.47 4.54 -24.39
N ASP A 239 0.78 5.60 -24.82
CA ASP A 239 0.75 6.01 -26.22
C ASP A 239 2.06 6.70 -26.65
N ALA A 240 2.83 7.21 -25.69
CA ALA A 240 4.20 7.69 -25.92
C ALA A 240 5.23 6.56 -26.12
N LEU A 241 4.89 5.30 -25.84
CA LEU A 241 5.75 4.17 -26.15
C LEU A 241 5.72 3.87 -27.66
N PRO A 242 6.84 3.46 -28.28
CA PRO A 242 6.88 3.04 -29.68
C PRO A 242 5.89 1.88 -29.95
N PRO A 243 5.29 1.80 -31.16
CA PRO A 243 4.49 0.63 -31.52
C PRO A 243 5.36 -0.63 -31.46
N ALA A 244 4.77 -1.76 -31.06
CA ALA A 244 5.46 -3.04 -31.06
C ALA A 244 6.07 -3.28 -32.44
N SER A 245 7.38 -3.53 -32.49
CA SER A 245 8.03 -3.90 -33.75
C SER A 245 7.50 -5.28 -34.14
N ASP A 246 6.92 -5.39 -35.34
CA ASP A 246 6.55 -6.70 -35.89
C ASP A 246 7.81 -7.57 -35.98
N PRO A 247 7.78 -8.82 -35.53
CA PRO A 247 8.88 -9.74 -35.78
C PRO A 247 8.93 -10.09 -37.27
N ASP A 248 10.01 -9.71 -37.94
CA ASP A 248 10.40 -10.21 -39.27
C ASP A 248 10.60 -11.73 -39.29
#